data_AF-A0A2H4RI00-F1
#
_entry.id   AF-A0A2H4RI00-F1
#
_cell.length_a   1.000
_cell.length_b   1.000
_cell.length_c   1.000
_cell.angle_alpha   90.00
_cell.angle_beta   90.00
_cell.angle_gamma   90.00
#
_symmetry.space_group_name_H-M   'P 1'
#
loop_
_entity.id
_entity.type
_entity.pdbx_description
1 polymer ?
#
loop_
_entity_poly.entity_id
_entity_poly.type
_entity_poly.pdbx_seq_one_letter_code
_entity_poly.pdbx_strand_id
1 'polypeptide(L)'
;VRAAEKKTAVDMSGATVTVLEKVPVPKGQLKQYFYETKCNPKGYTKEGCRGIDKRHWNSQCRTTQSYVRALTMDNKKRVGWRFIRIDTSCVCTLTIKR
;
A
#
# COMPACT_ATOMS: atom_id res chain seq x y z
N VAL A 1 -1.86 11.31 4.10
CA VAL A 1 -0.94 10.77 3.06
C VAL A 1 0.49 11.05 3.50
N ARG A 2 1.38 10.06 3.46
CA ARG A 2 2.80 10.26 3.79
C ARG A 2 3.65 9.84 2.58
N ALA A 3 4.59 10.69 2.18
CA ALA A 3 5.62 10.29 1.24
C ALA A 3 6.56 9.31 1.96
N ALA A 4 6.60 8.06 1.48
CA ALA A 4 7.40 7.01 2.09
C ALA A 4 8.61 6.67 1.23
N GLU A 5 9.78 6.58 1.87
CA GLU A 5 10.96 5.95 1.28
C GLU A 5 10.78 4.43 1.35
N LYS A 6 10.36 3.84 0.23
CA LYS A 6 10.07 2.42 0.14
C LYS A 6 11.32 1.70 -0.36
N LYS A 7 11.84 0.75 0.43
CA LYS A 7 13.02 -0.06 0.08
C LYS A 7 12.65 -1.39 -0.59
N THR A 8 11.51 -1.95 -0.22
CA THR A 8 11.02 -3.23 -0.73
C THR A 8 9.53 -3.15 -1.00
N ALA A 9 9.06 -3.93 -1.97
CA ALA A 9 7.64 -4.06 -2.30
C ALA A 9 7.34 -5.45 -2.87
N VAL A 10 6.05 -5.75 -3.01
CA VAL A 10 5.56 -6.96 -3.67
C VAL A 10 5.06 -6.58 -5.05
N ASP A 11 5.51 -7.26 -6.09
CA ASP A 11 5.06 -7.02 -7.46
C ASP A 11 3.73 -7.74 -7.79
N MET A 12 3.20 -7.54 -9.00
CA MET A 12 1.96 -8.21 -9.44
C MET A 12 2.05 -9.75 -9.48
N SER A 13 3.27 -10.31 -9.60
CA SER A 13 3.48 -11.76 -9.55
C SER A 13 3.54 -12.31 -8.12
N GLY A 14 3.44 -11.43 -7.12
CA GLY A 14 3.56 -11.80 -5.71
C GLY A 14 5.00 -11.92 -5.23
N ALA A 15 5.99 -11.57 -6.07
CA ALA A 15 7.40 -11.64 -5.70
C ALA A 15 7.83 -10.39 -4.93
N THR A 16 8.65 -10.57 -3.90
CA THR A 16 9.33 -9.47 -3.22
C THR A 16 10.42 -8.91 -4.13
N VAL A 17 10.40 -7.60 -4.32
CA VAL A 17 11.36 -6.85 -5.14
C VAL A 17 11.94 -5.68 -4.36
N THR A 18 13.19 -5.31 -4.66
CA THR A 18 13.84 -4.14 -4.11
C THR A 18 13.44 -2.92 -4.92
N VAL A 19 13.00 -1.85 -4.26
CA VAL A 19 12.65 -0.59 -4.91
C VAL A 19 13.89 0.28 -4.98
N LEU A 20 14.23 0.78 -6.17
CA LEU A 20 15.38 1.67 -6.33
C LEU A 20 15.01 3.08 -5.85
N GLU A 21 15.85 3.68 -5.02
CA GLU A 21 15.60 5.03 -4.48
C GLU A 21 15.60 6.08 -5.60
N LYS A 22 16.39 5.88 -6.64
CA LYS A 22 16.60 6.84 -7.72
C LYS A 22 16.35 6.22 -9.08
N VAL A 23 15.67 6.98 -9.93
CA VAL A 23 15.42 6.66 -11.34
C VAL A 23 16.43 7.45 -12.19
N PRO A 24 17.26 6.78 -13.00
CA PRO A 24 18.15 7.47 -13.93
C PRO A 24 17.32 8.16 -15.02
N VAL A 25 17.63 9.42 -15.29
CA VAL A 25 17.03 10.24 -16.35
C VAL A 25 18.14 10.90 -17.17
N PRO A 26 17.89 11.37 -18.40
CA PRO A 26 18.95 11.98 -19.24
C PRO A 26 19.72 13.12 -18.56
N LYS A 27 19.08 13.84 -17.63
CA LYS A 27 19.66 14.96 -16.87
C LYS A 27 19.88 14.63 -15.39
N GLY A 28 20.35 13.42 -15.08
CA GLY A 28 20.74 13.02 -13.73
C GLY A 28 19.86 11.93 -13.13
N GLN A 29 19.44 12.09 -11.88
CA GLN A 29 18.69 11.09 -11.13
C GLN A 29 17.51 11.74 -10.41
N LEU A 30 16.32 11.16 -10.54
CA LEU A 30 15.13 11.58 -9.80
C LEU A 30 14.84 10.60 -8.66
N LYS A 31 14.56 11.13 -7.46
CA LYS A 31 14.18 10.29 -6.33
C LYS A 31 12.76 9.77 -6.51
N GLN A 32 12.56 8.48 -6.27
CA GLN A 32 11.27 7.82 -6.35
C GLN A 32 10.56 7.88 -4.99
N TYR A 33 9.37 8.47 -4.96
CA TYR A 33 8.53 8.54 -3.78
C TYR A 33 7.18 7.85 -4.02
N PHE A 34 6.59 7.38 -2.93
CA PHE A 34 5.26 6.78 -2.94
C PHE A 34 4.38 7.50 -1.93
N TYR A 35 3.18 7.85 -2.37
CA TYR A 35 2.16 8.44 -1.52
C TYR A 35 1.31 7.33 -0.93
N GLU A 36 1.68 6.88 0.27
CA GLU A 36 0.95 5.83 0.96
C GLU A 36 -0.10 6.40 1.92
N THR A 37 -1.24 5.72 1.97
CA THR A 37 -2.34 5.99 2.90
C THR A 37 -2.73 4.69 3.60
N LYS A 38 -2.68 4.71 4.93
CA LYS A 38 -3.01 3.58 5.81
C LYS A 38 -4.16 3.96 6.74
N CYS A 39 -4.90 2.97 7.21
CA CYS A 39 -5.85 3.19 8.30
C CYS A 39 -5.15 3.70 9.57
N ASN A 40 -5.86 4.51 10.37
CA ASN A 40 -5.38 4.88 11.69
C ASN A 40 -5.33 3.63 12.61
N PRO A 41 -4.16 3.23 13.12
CA PRO A 41 -4.03 2.04 13.96
C PRO A 41 -4.73 2.19 15.32
N LYS A 42 -4.96 3.42 15.80
CA LYS A 42 -5.72 3.67 17.04
C LYS A 42 -7.22 3.41 16.87
N GLY A 43 -7.67 3.08 15.65
CA GLY A 43 -9.08 2.95 15.30
C GLY A 43 -9.78 4.31 15.27
N TYR A 44 -10.99 4.34 14.71
CA TYR A 44 -11.85 5.54 14.72
C TYR A 44 -12.97 5.44 15.76
N THR A 45 -13.29 4.23 16.21
CA THR A 45 -14.21 3.92 17.31
C THR A 45 -13.73 2.66 18.02
N LYS A 46 -14.20 2.42 19.25
CA LYS A 46 -13.88 1.20 20.02
C LYS A 46 -14.49 -0.08 19.42
N GLU A 47 -15.53 0.05 18.59
CA GLU A 47 -16.37 -1.07 18.13
C GLU A 47 -16.42 -1.18 16.60
N GLY A 48 -15.33 -0.80 15.94
CA GLY A 48 -15.17 -0.91 14.49
C GLY A 48 -15.29 0.43 13.75
N CYS A 49 -15.89 0.39 12.57
CA CYS A 49 -16.06 1.57 11.72
C CYS A 49 -17.12 2.51 12.29
N ARG A 50 -16.97 3.82 12.02
CA ARG A 50 -17.95 4.82 12.43
C ARG A 50 -19.24 4.69 11.62
N GLY A 51 -20.39 4.74 12.31
CA GLY A 51 -21.72 4.77 11.67
C GLY A 51 -22.31 3.41 11.29
N ILE A 52 -21.69 2.29 11.69
CA ILE A 52 -22.23 0.95 11.42
C ILE A 52 -23.24 0.54 12.47
N ASP A 53 -24.34 -0.09 12.04
CA ASP A 53 -25.28 -0.76 12.94
C ASP A 53 -24.66 -2.00 13.57
N LYS A 54 -24.25 -1.85 14.82
CA LYS A 54 -23.53 -2.86 15.58
C LYS A 54 -24.41 -4.01 16.05
N ARG A 55 -25.75 -3.90 15.94
CA ARG A 55 -26.65 -5.01 16.32
C ARG A 55 -26.56 -6.14 15.29
N HIS A 56 -26.47 -5.78 14.02
CA HIS A 56 -26.48 -6.75 12.91
C HIS A 56 -25.10 -6.97 12.28
N TRP A 57 -24.14 -6.06 12.48
CA TRP A 57 -22.85 -6.11 11.78
C TRP A 57 -21.65 -6.03 12.72
N ASN A 58 -20.63 -6.84 12.39
CA ASN A 58 -19.24 -6.62 12.76
C ASN A 58 -18.59 -5.75 11.70
N SER A 59 -17.74 -4.80 12.10
CA SER A 59 -17.07 -3.90 11.16
C SER A 59 -15.61 -3.67 11.50
N GLN A 60 -14.77 -3.51 10.47
CA GLN A 60 -13.34 -3.27 10.63
C GLN A 60 -12.79 -2.35 9.56
N CYS A 61 -11.96 -1.39 9.96
CA CYS A 61 -11.19 -0.58 9.03
C CYS A 61 -9.99 -1.40 8.51
N ARG A 62 -9.89 -1.54 7.18
CA ARG A 62 -8.81 -2.27 6.50
C ARG A 62 -8.12 -1.35 5.50
N THR A 63 -6.79 -1.37 5.51
CA THR A 63 -6.00 -0.70 4.47
C THR A 63 -6.10 -1.52 3.19
N THR A 64 -6.43 -0.89 2.08
CA THR A 64 -6.42 -1.52 0.75
C THR A 64 -5.19 -1.11 -0.03
N GLN A 65 -4.79 -2.00 -0.93
CA GLN A 65 -3.62 -1.83 -1.78
C GLN A 65 -4.04 -1.58 -3.22
N SER A 66 -3.23 -0.80 -3.93
CA SER A 66 -3.32 -0.65 -5.38
C SER A 66 -1.93 -0.84 -6.01
N TYR A 67 -1.91 -0.95 -7.34
CA TYR A 67 -0.68 -1.12 -8.10
C TYR A 67 -0.22 0.21 -8.67
N VAL A 68 1.07 0.50 -8.46
CA VAL A 68 1.75 1.64 -9.08
C VAL A 68 3.01 1.17 -9.77
N ARG A 69 3.41 1.90 -10.82
CA ARG A 69 4.62 1.59 -11.57
C ARG A 69 5.84 2.08 -10.82
N ALA A 70 6.82 1.20 -10.63
CA ALA A 70 8.06 1.51 -9.93
C ALA A 70 9.29 0.90 -10.59
N LEU A 71 10.44 1.56 -10.44
CA LEU A 71 11.71 1.01 -10.88
C LEU A 71 12.24 0.10 -9.77
N THR A 72 12.36 -1.19 -10.08
CA THR A 72 12.70 -2.21 -9.09
C THR A 72 13.78 -3.15 -9.58
N MET A 73 14.43 -3.83 -8.65
CA MET A 73 15.37 -4.91 -8.88
C MET A 73 14.78 -6.21 -8.33
N ASP A 74 14.71 -7.24 -9.17
CA ASP A 74 14.26 -8.57 -8.73
C ASP A 74 15.40 -9.38 -8.08
N ASN A 75 15.06 -10.56 -7.57
CA ASN A 75 16.03 -11.48 -6.95
C ASN A 75 17.12 -11.97 -7.91
N LYS A 76 16.90 -11.87 -9.23
CA LYS A 76 17.90 -12.19 -10.27
C LYS A 76 18.73 -10.95 -10.65
N LYS A 77 18.68 -9.88 -9.85
CA LYS A 77 19.36 -8.59 -10.06
C LYS A 77 18.94 -7.88 -11.36
N ARG A 78 17.77 -8.21 -11.92
CA ARG A 78 17.28 -7.53 -13.13
C ARG A 78 16.51 -6.29 -12.75
N VAL A 79 17.04 -5.15 -13.16
CA VAL A 79 16.39 -3.85 -13.00
C VAL A 79 15.34 -3.68 -14.09
N GLY A 80 14.16 -3.21 -13.70
CA GLY A 80 13.09 -2.95 -14.65
C GLY A 80 11.88 -2.30 -14.00
N TRP A 81 11.00 -1.76 -14.85
CA TRP A 81 9.72 -1.22 -14.40
C TRP A 81 8.76 -2.36 -14.09
N ARG A 82 8.26 -2.40 -12.86
CA ARG A 82 7.24 -3.36 -12.43
C ARG A 82 6.11 -2.62 -11.73
N PHE A 83 4.93 -3.22 -11.75
CA PHE A 83 3.83 -2.78 -10.91
C PHE A 83 4.00 -3.39 -9.52
N ILE A 84 4.00 -2.54 -8.50
CA ILE A 84 4.14 -2.93 -7.09
C ILE A 84 2.90 -2.55 -6.29
N ARG A 85 2.59 -3.33 -5.27
CA ARG A 85 1.53 -3.03 -4.30
C ARG A 85 1.98 -1.94 -3.34
N ILE A 86 1.16 -0.90 -3.21
CA ILE A 86 1.29 0.15 -2.19
C ILE A 86 -0.04 0.35 -1.47
N ASP A 87 0.02 0.83 -0.23
CA ASP A 87 -1.17 1.12 0.56
C ASP A 87 -1.81 2.43 0.10
N THR A 88 -3.09 2.42 -0.31
CA THR A 88 -3.72 3.55 -1.02
C THR A 88 -4.94 4.15 -0.32
N SER A 89 -5.68 3.37 0.48
CA SER A 89 -6.86 3.88 1.17
C SER A 89 -7.20 3.06 2.41
N CYS A 90 -8.09 3.61 3.25
CA CYS A 90 -8.68 2.93 4.39
C CYS A 90 -10.18 2.76 4.15
N VAL A 91 -10.66 1.52 4.12
CA VAL A 91 -12.07 1.19 3.86
C VAL A 91 -12.68 0.43 5.04
N CYS A 92 -14.00 0.44 5.15
CA CYS A 92 -14.71 -0.37 6.12
C CYS A 92 -15.16 -1.70 5.51
N THR A 93 -14.81 -2.81 6.14
CA THR A 93 -15.30 -4.15 5.78
C THR A 93 -16.35 -4.60 6.81
N LEU A 94 -17.45 -5.19 6.33
CA LEU A 94 -18.56 -5.65 7.16
C LEU A 94 -18.70 -7.17 7.13
N THR A 95 -19.06 -7.76 8.27
CA THR A 95 -19.47 -9.16 8.39
C THR A 95 -20.75 -9.24 9.18
N ILE A 96 -21.71 -10.05 8.73
CA ILE A 96 -23.00 -10.19 9.40
C ILE A 96 -22.80 -10.92 10.75
N LYS A 97 -23.47 -10.43 11.80
CA LYS A 97 -23.60 -11.16 13.06
C LYS A 97 -24.68 -12.21 12.88
N ARG A 98 -24.32 -13.48 13.10
CA ARG A 98 -25.30 -14.56 13.28
C ARG A 98 -25.79 -14.55 14.72
#